data_AF-A0A7W8JEZ7-F1
#
_entry.id   AF-A0A7W8JEZ7-F1
#
_cell.length_a   1.000
_cell.length_b   1.000
_cell.length_c   1.000
_cell.angle_alpha   90.00
_cell.angle_beta   90.00
_cell.angle_gamma   90.00
#
_symmetry.space_group_name_H-M   'P 1'
#
loop_
_entity.id
_entity.type
_entity.pdbx_description
1 polymer ?
#
loop_
_entity_poly.entity_id
_entity_poly.type
_entity_poly.pdbx_seq_one_letter_code
_entity_poly.pdbx_strand_id
1 'polypeptide(L)'
;MKRTTRAFAAGMLFATTILAIVHYTNDEQRQNDAIRQKQYEQLIAERNELAEKLEKLKNEMKKATPSQKETYIYTLTIAKGEASQDIARRLEQAHIIDNAQSFLTYLETHHLTRALRPGTYVVTSDMSYEQIARNITK
;
A
#
# COMPACT_ATOMS: atom_id res chain seq x y z
N MET A 1 68.19 43.80 -37.78
CA MET A 1 67.77 43.20 -36.50
C MET A 1 66.41 43.70 -35.97
N LYS A 2 65.97 44.95 -36.21
CA LYS A 2 64.71 45.50 -35.62
C LYS A 2 63.39 44.88 -36.12
N ARG A 3 63.37 44.16 -37.25
CA ARG A 3 62.16 43.55 -37.83
C ARG A 3 61.85 42.17 -37.27
N THR A 4 62.87 41.37 -36.96
CA THR A 4 62.70 40.00 -36.43
C THR A 4 62.27 39.98 -34.97
N THR A 5 62.71 40.95 -34.16
CA THR A 5 62.28 41.10 -32.75
C THR A 5 60.79 41.44 -32.63
N ARG A 6 60.24 42.19 -33.59
CA ARG A 6 58.81 42.54 -33.62
C ARG A 6 57.93 41.34 -33.96
N ALA A 7 58.37 40.48 -34.88
CA ALA A 7 57.67 39.24 -35.21
C ALA A 7 57.65 38.25 -34.03
N PHE A 8 58.76 38.16 -33.30
CA PHE A 8 58.83 37.34 -32.08
C PHE A 8 57.88 37.84 -30.98
N ALA A 9 57.85 39.16 -30.73
CA ALA A 9 56.93 39.76 -29.76
C ALA A 9 55.46 39.56 -30.15
N ALA A 10 55.12 39.69 -31.43
CA ALA A 10 53.78 39.40 -31.92
C ALA A 10 53.38 37.93 -31.68
N GLY A 11 54.28 36.97 -31.96
CA GLY A 11 54.04 35.56 -31.69
C GLY A 11 53.80 35.25 -30.20
N MET A 12 54.54 35.94 -29.32
CA MET A 12 54.37 35.78 -27.88
C MET A 12 53.02 36.31 -27.39
N LEU A 13 52.56 37.46 -27.91
CA LEU A 13 51.23 37.99 -27.63
C LEU A 13 50.10 37.10 -28.16
N PHE A 14 50.27 36.54 -29.36
CA PHE A 14 49.30 35.59 -29.91
C PHE A 14 49.20 34.33 -29.05
N ALA A 15 50.33 33.78 -28.60
CA ALA A 15 50.34 32.59 -27.73
C ALA A 15 49.66 32.86 -26.38
N THR A 16 49.91 34.02 -25.75
CA THR A 16 49.28 34.35 -24.47
C THR A 16 47.77 34.58 -24.63
N THR A 17 47.32 35.20 -25.72
CA THR A 17 45.88 35.34 -25.99
C THR A 17 45.19 33.99 -26.19
N ILE A 18 45.82 33.04 -26.89
CA ILE A 18 45.24 31.70 -27.09
C ILE A 18 45.15 30.96 -25.76
N LEU A 19 46.19 31.00 -24.94
CA LEU A 19 46.18 30.38 -23.61
C LEU A 19 45.11 30.99 -22.69
N ALA A 20 44.94 32.32 -22.72
CA ALA A 20 43.90 32.99 -21.95
C ALA A 20 42.49 32.54 -22.36
N ILE A 21 42.22 32.42 -23.67
CA ILE A 21 40.93 31.95 -24.19
C ILE A 21 40.67 30.51 -23.77
N VAL A 22 41.66 29.62 -23.91
CA VAL A 22 41.53 28.20 -23.52
C VAL A 22 41.30 28.07 -22.02
N HIS A 23 42.01 28.84 -21.19
CA HIS A 23 41.84 28.77 -19.74
C HIS A 23 40.45 29.25 -19.32
N TYR A 24 39.97 30.35 -19.90
CA TYR A 24 38.65 30.92 -19.59
C TYR A 24 37.51 29.99 -20.02
N THR A 25 37.56 29.44 -21.24
CA THR A 25 36.53 28.50 -21.73
C THR A 25 36.54 27.17 -20.98
N ASN A 26 37.71 26.67 -20.59
CA ASN A 26 37.82 25.44 -19.79
C ASN A 26 37.30 25.65 -18.36
N ASP A 27 37.52 26.82 -17.74
CA ASP A 27 36.95 27.15 -16.42
C ASP A 27 35.42 27.26 -16.46
N GLU A 28 34.85 27.89 -17.51
CA GLU A 28 33.39 27.91 -17.72
C GLU A 28 32.81 26.49 -17.93
N GLN A 29 33.48 25.63 -18.69
CA GLN A 29 33.06 24.24 -18.87
C GLN A 29 33.09 23.45 -17.54
N ARG A 30 34.16 23.59 -16.75
CA ARG A 30 34.28 22.93 -15.43
C ARG A 30 33.20 23.39 -14.46
N GLN A 31 32.85 24.67 -14.49
CA GLN A 31 31.78 25.21 -13.66
C GLN A 31 30.42 24.65 -14.07
N ASN A 32 30.14 24.54 -15.37
CA ASN A 32 28.91 23.96 -15.89
C ASN A 32 28.78 22.46 -15.55
N ASP A 33 29.87 21.69 -15.65
CA ASP A 33 29.87 20.27 -15.29
C ASP A 33 29.66 20.06 -13.78
N ALA A 34 30.26 20.91 -12.95
CA ALA A 34 30.04 20.88 -11.49
C ALA A 34 28.58 21.23 -11.12
N ILE A 35 27.95 22.18 -11.82
CA ILE A 35 26.53 22.50 -11.62
C ILE A 35 25.64 21.31 -12.04
N ARG A 36 25.94 20.68 -13.18
CA ARG A 36 25.21 19.49 -13.67
C ARG A 36 25.32 18.32 -12.69
N GLN A 37 26.50 18.06 -12.14
CA GLN A 37 26.70 17.02 -11.13
C GLN A 37 25.89 17.31 -9.86
N LYS A 38 25.93 18.54 -9.35
CA LYS A 38 25.13 18.95 -8.18
C LYS A 38 23.63 18.82 -8.43
N GLN A 39 23.15 19.21 -9.61
CA GLN A 39 21.75 19.03 -9.99
C GLN A 39 21.35 17.55 -10.05
N TYR A 40 22.22 16.69 -10.56
CA TYR A 40 21.99 15.25 -10.60
C TYR A 40 21.94 14.63 -9.20
N GLU A 41 22.87 15.02 -8.31
CA GLU A 41 22.87 14.58 -6.91
C GLU A 41 21.63 15.04 -6.15
N GLN A 42 21.21 16.30 -6.34
CA GLN A 42 19.97 16.83 -5.75
C GLN A 42 18.74 16.08 -6.23
N LEU A 43 18.67 15.75 -7.53
CA LEU A 43 17.54 15.00 -8.09
C LEU A 43 17.47 13.57 -7.53
N ILE A 44 18.61 12.92 -7.29
CA ILE A 44 18.67 11.61 -6.64
C ILE A 44 18.23 11.70 -5.18
N ALA A 45 18.71 12.71 -4.44
CA ALA A 45 18.32 12.92 -3.05
C ALA A 45 16.80 13.15 -2.93
N GLU A 46 16.22 14.01 -3.77
CA GLU A 46 14.78 14.28 -3.78
C GLU A 46 13.96 13.02 -4.13
N ARG A 47 14.44 12.20 -5.09
CA ARG A 47 13.80 10.91 -5.41
C ARG A 47 13.84 9.94 -4.24
N ASN A 48 14.96 9.86 -3.53
CA ASN A 48 15.12 8.97 -2.39
C ASN A 48 14.26 9.42 -1.20
N GLU A 49 14.22 10.73 -0.90
CA GLU A 49 13.34 11.28 0.14
C GLU A 49 11.86 11.05 -0.19
N LEU A 50 11.47 11.24 -1.46
CA LEU A 50 10.11 10.99 -1.91
C LEU A 50 9.74 9.49 -1.77
N ALA A 51 10.66 8.60 -2.13
CA ALA A 51 10.47 7.15 -1.98
C ALA A 51 10.30 6.76 -0.51
N GLU A 52 11.14 7.27 0.39
CA GLU A 52 11.06 7.01 1.83
C GLU A 52 9.74 7.55 2.42
N LYS A 53 9.33 8.75 2.00
CA LYS A 53 8.05 9.34 2.42
C LYS A 53 6.87 8.50 1.92
N LEU A 54 6.94 7.97 0.69
CA LEU A 54 5.91 7.11 0.13
C LEU A 54 5.83 5.76 0.85
N GLU A 55 6.97 5.18 1.24
CA GLU A 55 7.00 3.97 2.08
C GLU A 55 6.42 4.22 3.48
N LYS A 56 6.75 5.35 4.12
CA LYS A 56 6.15 5.74 5.41
C LYS A 56 4.64 5.90 5.30
N LEU A 57 4.14 6.61 4.29
CA LEU A 57 2.70 6.74 4.03
C LEU A 57 2.05 5.37 3.78
N LYS A 58 2.69 4.47 3.03
CA LYS A 58 2.16 3.12 2.76
C LYS A 58 2.09 2.27 4.02
N ASN A 59 3.08 2.39 4.91
CA ASN A 59 3.11 1.69 6.19
C ASN A 59 2.11 2.26 7.21
N GLU A 60 1.91 3.57 7.22
CA GLU A 60 0.86 4.23 8.01
C GLU A 60 -0.54 3.87 7.49
N MET A 61 -0.74 3.84 6.17
CA MET A 61 -2.00 3.43 5.56
C MET A 61 -2.31 1.96 5.86
N LYS A 62 -1.32 1.06 5.82
CA LYS A 62 -1.50 -0.34 6.24
C LYS A 62 -1.85 -0.52 7.73
N LYS A 63 -1.50 0.44 8.59
CA LYS A 63 -1.90 0.46 10.00
C LYS A 63 -3.26 1.13 10.24
N ALA A 64 -3.73 1.94 9.30
CA ALA A 64 -4.98 2.70 9.38
C ALA A 64 -6.13 2.11 8.55
N THR A 65 -5.90 1.12 7.69
CA THR A 65 -6.98 0.26 7.21
C THR A 65 -7.33 -0.72 8.32
N PRO A 66 -8.49 -0.64 9.00
CA PRO A 66 -9.06 -1.88 9.49
C PRO A 66 -9.16 -2.74 8.23
N SER A 67 -8.60 -3.95 8.28
CA SER A 67 -8.94 -4.97 7.29
C SER A 67 -10.44 -4.84 7.08
N GLN A 68 -10.86 -4.39 5.90
CA GLN A 68 -12.26 -4.46 5.52
C GLN A 68 -12.49 -5.96 5.42
N LYS A 69 -12.74 -6.60 6.57
CA LYS A 69 -13.40 -7.89 6.61
C LYS A 69 -14.61 -7.65 5.75
N GLU A 70 -14.65 -8.34 4.62
CA GLU A 70 -15.85 -8.38 3.79
C GLU A 70 -16.93 -8.97 4.71
N THR A 71 -17.71 -8.08 5.33
CA THR A 71 -18.80 -8.47 6.21
C THR A 71 -19.89 -8.99 5.29
N TYR A 72 -19.95 -10.30 5.12
CA TYR A 72 -20.99 -10.95 4.35
C TYR A 72 -22.29 -10.83 5.14
N ILE A 73 -23.32 -10.28 4.51
CA ILE A 73 -24.67 -10.18 5.08
C ILE A 73 -25.52 -11.26 4.43
N TYR A 74 -26.15 -12.11 5.24
CA TYR A 74 -27.00 -13.19 4.78
C TYR A 74 -28.36 -13.13 5.47
N THR A 75 -29.41 -13.32 4.67
CA THR A 75 -30.79 -13.41 5.18
C THR A 75 -31.14 -14.89 5.35
N LEU A 76 -31.07 -15.37 6.57
CA LEU A 76 -31.42 -16.74 6.93
C LEU A 76 -32.94 -16.86 7.11
N THR A 77 -33.57 -17.77 6.37
CA THR A 77 -34.99 -18.11 6.56
C THR A 77 -35.11 -19.53 7.11
N ILE A 78 -35.70 -19.66 8.29
CA ILE A 78 -35.89 -20.93 9.01
C ILE A 78 -37.34 -21.39 8.85
N ALA A 79 -37.55 -22.59 8.31
CA ALA A 79 -38.87 -23.18 8.17
C ALA A 79 -39.33 -23.90 9.45
N LYS A 80 -40.65 -24.09 9.60
CA LYS A 80 -41.22 -24.80 10.76
C LYS A 80 -40.80 -26.28 10.73
N GLY A 81 -40.11 -26.72 11.78
CA GLY A 81 -39.64 -28.10 11.90
C GLY A 81 -38.36 -28.40 11.11
N GLU A 82 -37.67 -27.37 10.62
CA GLU A 82 -36.39 -27.53 9.94
C GLU A 82 -35.32 -28.07 10.90
N ALA A 83 -34.48 -28.99 10.41
CA ALA A 83 -33.39 -29.55 11.20
C ALA A 83 -32.26 -28.52 11.38
N SER A 84 -31.70 -28.44 12.59
CA SER A 84 -30.59 -27.54 12.90
C SER A 84 -29.38 -27.74 11.98
N GLN A 85 -29.17 -28.97 11.50
CA GLN A 85 -28.09 -29.33 10.57
C GLN A 85 -28.22 -28.69 9.19
N ASP A 86 -29.45 -28.51 8.68
CA ASP A 86 -29.69 -27.82 7.41
C ASP A 86 -29.43 -26.32 7.55
N ILE A 87 -29.83 -25.74 8.68
CA ILE A 87 -29.59 -24.34 9.02
C ILE A 87 -28.08 -24.06 9.11
N ALA A 88 -27.34 -24.90 9.83
CA ALA A 88 -25.89 -24.76 9.98
C ALA A 88 -25.16 -24.85 8.62
N ARG A 89 -25.52 -25.81 7.76
CA ARG A 89 -24.94 -25.93 6.42
C ARG A 89 -25.19 -24.70 5.55
N ARG A 90 -26.39 -24.11 5.59
CA ARG A 90 -26.68 -22.89 4.81
C ARG A 90 -25.86 -21.70 5.29
N LEU A 91 -25.64 -21.58 6.61
CA LEU A 91 -24.78 -20.54 7.18
C LEU A 91 -23.32 -20.70 6.77
N GLU A 92 -22.83 -21.94 6.71
CA GLU A 92 -21.47 -22.26 6.25
C GLU A 92 -21.31 -21.98 4.75
N GLN A 93 -22.28 -22.41 3.93
CA GLN A 93 -22.31 -22.14 2.48
C GLN A 93 -22.38 -20.64 2.16
N ALA A 94 -23.03 -19.86 3.02
CA ALA A 94 -23.10 -18.40 2.90
C ALA A 94 -21.86 -17.68 3.47
N HIS A 95 -20.83 -18.42 3.89
CA HIS A 95 -19.62 -17.89 4.53
C HIS A 95 -19.90 -17.01 5.77
N ILE A 96 -20.98 -17.30 6.49
CA ILE A 96 -21.35 -16.62 7.74
C ILE A 96 -20.71 -17.30 8.95
N ILE A 97 -20.53 -18.62 8.89
CA ILE A 97 -19.83 -19.41 9.91
C ILE A 97 -18.71 -20.22 9.26
N ASP A 98 -17.63 -20.46 10.01
CA ASP A 98 -16.47 -21.22 9.51
C ASP A 98 -16.77 -22.71 9.35
N ASN A 99 -17.58 -23.27 10.25
CA ASN A 99 -17.86 -24.69 10.27
C ASN A 99 -19.25 -25.01 10.83
N ALA A 100 -20.05 -25.73 10.04
CA ALA A 100 -21.41 -26.13 10.43
C ALA A 100 -21.43 -27.03 11.67
N GLN A 101 -20.48 -27.95 11.81
CA GLN A 101 -20.40 -28.87 12.94
C GLN A 101 -20.10 -28.13 14.25
N SER A 102 -19.19 -27.15 14.22
CA SER A 102 -18.89 -26.31 15.40
C SER A 102 -20.11 -25.54 15.89
N PHE A 103 -20.91 -25.00 14.97
CA PHE A 103 -22.16 -24.32 15.31
C PHE A 103 -23.22 -25.28 15.87
N LEU A 104 -23.31 -26.50 15.33
CA LEU A 104 -24.22 -27.53 15.88
C LEU A 104 -23.85 -27.94 17.29
N THR A 105 -22.57 -28.22 17.54
CA THR A 105 -22.06 -28.54 18.87
C THR A 105 -22.38 -27.41 19.87
N TYR A 106 -22.25 -26.16 19.43
CA TYR A 106 -22.65 -25.00 20.23
C TYR A 106 -24.14 -25.04 20.59
N LEU A 107 -25.03 -25.25 19.61
CA LEU A 107 -26.47 -25.34 19.86
C LEU A 107 -26.83 -26.52 20.80
N GLU A 108 -26.16 -27.66 20.67
CA GLU A 108 -26.39 -28.83 21.52
C GLU A 108 -25.94 -28.60 22.95
N THR A 109 -24.73 -28.04 23.14
CA THR A 109 -24.14 -27.75 24.46
C THR A 109 -25.01 -26.78 25.25
N HIS A 110 -25.65 -25.82 24.56
CA HIS A 110 -26.54 -24.83 25.16
C HIS A 110 -28.02 -25.24 25.14
N HIS A 111 -28.35 -26.47 24.73
CA HIS A 111 -29.72 -26.98 24.59
C HIS A 111 -30.65 -26.12 23.69
N LEU A 112 -30.05 -25.39 22.75
CA LEU A 112 -30.72 -24.47 21.83
C LEU A 112 -31.29 -25.16 20.58
N THR A 113 -30.93 -26.42 20.34
CA THR A 113 -31.41 -27.22 19.20
C THR A 113 -32.94 -27.29 19.10
N ARG A 114 -33.66 -27.19 20.23
CA ARG A 114 -35.14 -27.18 20.28
C ARG A 114 -35.75 -25.78 20.44
N ALA A 115 -34.93 -24.77 20.69
CA ALA A 115 -35.35 -23.38 20.91
C ALA A 115 -35.37 -22.56 19.62
N LEU A 116 -34.96 -23.15 18.49
CA LEU A 116 -34.97 -22.53 17.16
C LEU A 116 -36.39 -22.15 16.74
N ARG A 117 -36.57 -20.87 16.37
CA ARG A 117 -37.86 -20.35 15.93
C ARG A 117 -37.91 -20.20 14.42
N PRO A 118 -39.03 -20.59 13.78
CA PRO A 118 -39.25 -20.30 12.37
C PRO A 118 -39.40 -18.80 12.14
N GLY A 119 -38.80 -18.28 11.08
CA GLY A 119 -38.76 -16.86 10.77
C GLY A 119 -37.63 -16.47 9.83
N THR A 120 -37.50 -15.18 9.57
CA THR A 120 -36.43 -14.62 8.73
C THR A 120 -35.54 -13.73 9.59
N TYR A 121 -34.24 -13.97 9.53
CA TYR A 121 -33.22 -13.34 10.37
C TYR A 121 -32.09 -12.83 9.51
N VAL A 122 -31.56 -11.66 9.84
CA VAL A 122 -30.36 -11.10 9.20
C VAL A 122 -29.16 -11.46 10.07
N VAL A 123 -28.18 -12.13 9.47
CA VAL A 123 -26.94 -12.55 10.12
C VAL A 123 -25.75 -12.09 9.30
N THR A 124 -24.61 -11.86 9.96
CA THR A 124 -23.39 -11.37 9.30
C THR A 124 -22.19 -12.21 9.69
N SER A 125 -21.16 -12.27 8.83
CA SER A 125 -19.91 -13.01 9.11
C SER A 125 -19.14 -12.50 10.34
N ASP A 126 -19.41 -11.27 10.78
CA ASP A 126 -18.86 -10.71 12.02
C ASP A 126 -19.57 -11.18 13.30
N MET A 127 -20.73 -11.83 13.19
CA MET A 127 -21.46 -12.32 14.36
C MET A 127 -20.82 -13.58 14.93
N SER A 128 -20.70 -13.65 16.26
CA SER A 128 -20.29 -14.88 16.93
C SER A 128 -21.40 -15.95 16.89
N TYR A 129 -21.03 -17.22 17.09
CA TYR A 129 -22.01 -18.32 17.20
C TYR A 129 -23.09 -18.06 18.24
N GLU A 130 -22.73 -17.43 19.36
CA GLU A 130 -23.66 -17.04 20.41
C GLU A 130 -24.63 -15.95 19.93
N GLN A 131 -24.15 -14.94 19.18
CA GLN A 131 -25.02 -13.90 18.62
C GLN A 131 -25.98 -14.47 17.57
N ILE A 132 -25.49 -15.32 16.68
CA ILE A 132 -26.31 -15.99 15.67
C ILE A 132 -27.39 -16.84 16.36
N ALA A 133 -26.99 -17.68 17.32
CA ALA A 133 -27.91 -18.54 18.06
C ALA A 133 -28.97 -17.72 18.82
N ARG A 134 -28.59 -16.66 19.53
CA ARG A 134 -29.55 -15.77 20.20
C ARG A 134 -30.52 -15.10 19.24
N ASN A 135 -30.09 -14.76 18.03
CA ASN A 135 -30.98 -14.13 17.04
C ASN A 135 -32.08 -15.10 16.58
N ILE A 136 -31.75 -16.39 16.44
CA ILE A 136 -32.65 -17.42 15.90
C ILE A 136 -33.37 -18.26 16.98
N THR A 137 -33.06 -18.04 18.25
CA THR A 137 -33.68 -18.73 19.40
C THR A 137 -34.42 -17.75 20.33
N LYS A 138 -35.24 -18.26 21.25
CA LYS A 138 -35.93 -17.46 22.27
C LYS A 138 -35.82 -18.10 23.65
#